data_AF-A0A5H7LSJ2-F1
#
_entry.id   AF-A0A5H7LSJ2-F1
#
_cell.length_a   1.000
_cell.length_b   1.000
_cell.length_c   1.000
_cell.angle_alpha   90.00
_cell.angle_beta   90.00
_cell.angle_gamma   90.00
#
_symmetry.space_group_name_H-M   'P 1'
#
loop_
_entity.id
_entity.type
_entity.pdbx_description
1 polymer ?
#
loop_
_entity_poly.entity_id
_entity_poly.type
_entity_poly.pdbx_seq_one_letter_code
_entity_poly.pdbx_strand_id
1 'polypeptide(L)'
;MMNIVNTIEFMVKDINKYLDDITLNAITVDGKTILKLEDMSNKNISPRLEKILRKLIKIEVEHIHNFDFSKLQSLENSKSFEHLPAKSKNPSCYRDLYSWGKGMRHTEKLRAEDESDWKKNIQHIEEEGFRRNRPIEITYYTWLDRYFVSNSGGSHHAALVVWQSVRDKLEYKREANITKLSIDKDSIKKLNSDYWSFILNFRYQTNINTLFNLFNSLVSKHTDMLEPSHYHGNYRLFFVPKSQLKMNKYAFEYWYRNSVKNKKIIALPEYLENPLQFHTGGLLIQ
;
A
#
# COMPACT_ATOMS: atom_id res chain seq x y z
N MET A 1 -21.08 30.65 -19.07
CA MET A 1 -19.79 29.93 -19.16
C MET A 1 -18.82 30.63 -18.21
N MET A 2 -18.31 29.98 -17.15
CA MET A 2 -17.30 30.62 -16.29
C MET A 2 -16.04 30.87 -17.11
N ASN A 3 -15.44 32.06 -16.97
CA ASN A 3 -14.15 32.36 -17.57
C ASN A 3 -13.07 31.46 -16.90
N ILE A 4 -11.97 31.21 -17.62
CA ILE A 4 -10.89 30.31 -17.21
C ILE A 4 -10.29 30.66 -15.83
N VAL A 5 -10.16 31.95 -15.52
CA VAL A 5 -9.68 32.48 -14.24
C VAL A 5 -10.62 32.09 -13.10
N ASN A 6 -11.92 32.33 -13.25
CA ASN A 6 -12.91 31.94 -12.23
C ASN A 6 -12.97 30.42 -12.02
N THR A 7 -12.77 29.65 -13.10
CA THR A 7 -12.70 28.18 -13.02
C THR A 7 -11.45 27.73 -12.26
N ILE A 8 -10.31 28.37 -12.50
CA ILE A 8 -9.05 28.10 -11.79
C ILE A 8 -9.19 28.49 -10.32
N GLU A 9 -9.75 29.66 -10.02
CA GLU A 9 -9.97 30.11 -8.64
C GLU A 9 -10.87 29.14 -7.87
N PHE A 10 -11.96 28.68 -8.48
CA PHE A 10 -12.82 27.64 -7.91
C PHE A 10 -12.03 26.36 -7.60
N MET A 11 -11.29 25.82 -8.57
CA MET A 11 -10.52 24.58 -8.36
C MET A 11 -9.43 24.74 -7.29
N VAL A 12 -8.78 25.90 -7.21
CA VAL A 12 -7.71 26.13 -6.23
C VAL A 12 -8.25 26.44 -4.84
N LYS A 13 -9.32 27.24 -4.71
CA LYS A 13 -9.88 27.64 -3.40
C LYS A 13 -10.85 26.60 -2.85
N ASP A 14 -11.75 26.07 -3.68
CA ASP A 14 -12.85 25.22 -3.20
C ASP A 14 -12.52 23.73 -3.15
N ILE A 15 -11.60 23.22 -3.96
CA ILE A 15 -11.19 21.81 -3.85
C ILE A 15 -10.08 21.66 -2.80
N ASN A 16 -9.04 22.49 -2.85
CA ASN A 16 -7.89 22.30 -1.97
C ASN A 16 -8.20 22.55 -0.49
N LYS A 17 -9.29 23.27 -0.15
CA LYS A 17 -9.72 23.44 1.26
C LYS A 17 -10.12 22.12 1.93
N TYR A 18 -10.49 21.11 1.15
CA TYR A 18 -10.87 19.79 1.64
C TYR A 18 -9.68 18.82 1.74
N LEU A 19 -8.51 19.21 1.21
CA LEU A 19 -7.35 18.35 1.04
C LEU A 19 -6.21 18.75 1.98
N ASP A 20 -5.64 17.76 2.64
CA ASP A 20 -4.35 17.93 3.30
C ASP A 20 -3.21 17.66 2.32
N ASP A 21 -2.00 18.03 2.74
CA ASP A 21 -0.81 17.60 2.01
C ASP A 21 -0.74 16.07 2.04
N ILE A 22 -0.38 15.47 0.91
CA ILE A 22 -0.35 14.03 0.74
C ILE A 22 1.07 13.50 0.76
N THR A 23 1.29 12.50 1.61
CA THR A 23 2.45 11.61 1.59
C THR A 23 1.95 10.26 2.07
N LEU A 24 2.31 9.18 1.39
CA LEU A 24 1.89 7.83 1.76
C LEU A 24 2.73 7.34 2.95
N ASN A 25 2.16 6.50 3.81
CA ASN A 25 2.87 5.92 4.95
C ASN A 25 4.12 5.18 4.46
N ALA A 26 5.22 5.33 5.18
CA ALA A 26 6.43 4.54 4.94
C ALA A 26 6.09 3.05 4.99
N ILE A 27 6.74 2.28 4.12
CA ILE A 27 6.55 0.83 4.07
C ILE A 27 7.18 0.22 5.31
N THR A 28 6.39 -0.56 6.03
CA THR A 28 6.80 -1.18 7.29
C THR A 28 6.54 -2.68 7.26
N VAL A 29 6.90 -3.36 8.34
CA VAL A 29 6.55 -4.76 8.59
C VAL A 29 5.04 -5.00 8.57
N ASP A 30 4.22 -3.96 8.79
CA ASP A 30 2.77 -4.02 8.69
C ASP A 30 2.29 -3.87 7.24
N GLY A 31 1.64 -4.92 6.74
CA GLY A 31 1.06 -5.01 5.41
C GLY A 31 0.03 -3.93 5.08
N LYS A 32 -0.52 -3.25 6.09
CA LYS A 32 -1.48 -2.15 5.91
C LYS A 32 -0.83 -0.80 5.59
N THR A 33 0.49 -0.79 5.41
CA THR A 33 1.27 0.40 4.99
C THR A 33 1.54 0.47 3.49
N ILE A 34 0.99 -0.46 2.70
CA ILE A 34 1.11 -0.47 1.24
C ILE A 34 -0.26 -0.42 0.56
N LEU A 35 -0.35 0.23 -0.59
CA LEU A 35 -1.56 0.17 -1.41
C LEU A 35 -1.61 -1.18 -2.14
N LYS A 36 -2.58 -2.02 -1.77
CA LYS A 36 -2.89 -3.28 -2.46
C LYS A 36 -3.61 -2.99 -3.78
N LEU A 37 -2.84 -2.92 -4.86
CA LEU A 37 -3.31 -2.52 -6.18
C LEU A 37 -4.21 -3.57 -6.84
N GLU A 38 -3.99 -4.84 -6.50
CA GLU A 38 -4.74 -6.00 -6.97
C GLU A 38 -6.23 -5.95 -6.59
N ASP A 39 -6.58 -5.24 -5.52
CA ASP A 39 -7.96 -5.11 -5.05
C ASP A 39 -8.75 -3.98 -5.73
N MET A 40 -8.10 -3.17 -6.57
CA MET A 40 -8.72 -1.96 -7.14
C MET A 40 -9.83 -2.28 -8.15
N SER A 41 -9.80 -3.44 -8.80
CA SER A 41 -10.79 -3.82 -9.81
C SER A 41 -12.11 -4.36 -9.23
N ASN A 42 -12.16 -4.73 -7.95
CA ASN A 42 -13.29 -5.45 -7.35
C ASN A 42 -14.33 -4.52 -6.69
N LYS A 43 -14.43 -3.27 -7.16
CA LYS A 43 -15.19 -2.20 -6.50
C LYS A 43 -16.27 -1.64 -7.41
N ASN A 44 -17.18 -0.84 -6.84
CA ASN A 44 -18.26 -0.21 -7.60
C ASN A 44 -17.73 0.95 -8.46
N ILE A 45 -17.31 0.64 -9.68
CA ILE A 45 -16.72 1.58 -10.65
C ILE A 45 -17.30 1.36 -12.05
N SER A 46 -17.08 2.34 -12.93
CA SER A 46 -17.51 2.23 -14.32
C SER A 46 -16.88 1.00 -15.03
N PRO A 47 -17.63 0.28 -15.88
CA PRO A 47 -17.13 -0.90 -16.59
C PRO A 47 -15.87 -0.63 -17.43
N ARG A 48 -15.73 0.60 -17.93
CA ARG A 48 -14.55 1.03 -18.68
C ARG A 48 -13.31 1.09 -17.78
N LEU A 49 -13.43 1.70 -16.60
CA LEU A 49 -12.32 1.77 -15.65
C LEU A 49 -11.96 0.37 -15.14
N GLU A 50 -12.97 -0.44 -14.81
CA GLU A 50 -12.79 -1.82 -14.36
C GLU A 50 -11.96 -2.64 -15.36
N LYS A 51 -12.26 -2.54 -16.66
CA LYS A 51 -11.51 -3.24 -17.71
C LYS A 51 -10.03 -2.86 -17.77
N ILE A 52 -9.68 -1.61 -17.43
CA ILE A 52 -8.29 -1.16 -17.36
C ILE A 52 -7.65 -1.70 -16.08
N LEU A 53 -8.31 -1.53 -14.92
CA LEU A 53 -7.77 -1.93 -13.62
C LEU A 53 -7.59 -3.46 -13.49
N ARG A 54 -8.46 -4.27 -14.10
CA ARG A 54 -8.32 -5.74 -14.15
C ARG A 54 -7.02 -6.20 -14.85
N LYS A 55 -6.46 -5.37 -15.73
CA LYS A 55 -5.21 -5.65 -16.44
C LYS A 55 -4.00 -4.98 -15.81
N LEU A 56 -4.21 -4.09 -14.82
CA LEU A 56 -3.16 -3.32 -14.20
C LEU A 56 -2.16 -4.22 -13.47
N ILE A 57 -2.63 -5.28 -12.83
CA ILE A 57 -1.78 -6.22 -12.09
C ILE A 57 -1.72 -7.56 -12.82
N LYS A 58 -0.51 -7.97 -13.15
CA LYS A 58 -0.19 -9.32 -13.63
C LYS A 58 0.11 -10.21 -12.43
N ILE A 59 -0.48 -11.40 -12.45
CA ILE A 59 -0.36 -12.40 -11.40
C ILE A 59 0.36 -13.61 -11.97
N GLU A 60 1.48 -13.98 -11.36
CA GLU A 60 2.23 -15.20 -11.64
C GLU A 60 2.27 -16.02 -10.35
N VAL A 61 2.05 -17.32 -10.42
CA VAL A 61 2.13 -18.22 -9.25
C VAL A 61 3.28 -19.17 -9.46
N GLU A 62 4.19 -19.23 -8.49
CA GLU A 62 5.34 -20.13 -8.49
C GLU A 62 5.33 -20.97 -7.20
N HIS A 63 5.68 -22.24 -7.34
CA HIS A 63 5.87 -23.12 -6.20
C HIS A 63 7.37 -23.32 -5.93
N ILE A 64 7.82 -23.06 -4.71
CA ILE A 64 9.22 -23.14 -4.30
C ILE A 64 9.35 -24.12 -3.13
N HIS A 65 10.02 -25.25 -3.34
CA HIS A 65 10.21 -26.27 -2.30
C HIS A 65 11.11 -25.83 -1.14
N ASN A 66 12.09 -24.98 -1.42
CA ASN A 66 13.14 -24.57 -0.47
C ASN A 66 13.20 -23.05 -0.32
N PHE A 67 12.05 -22.41 -0.07
CA PHE A 67 11.99 -20.98 0.17
C PHE A 67 12.70 -20.64 1.49
N ASP A 68 13.59 -19.66 1.44
CA ASP A 68 14.31 -19.14 2.60
C ASP A 68 13.41 -18.19 3.40
N PHE A 69 13.03 -18.60 4.61
CA PHE A 69 12.13 -17.84 5.47
C PHE A 69 12.67 -16.45 5.83
N SER A 70 14.00 -16.26 5.82
CA SER A 70 14.62 -14.97 6.12
C SER A 70 14.28 -13.88 5.11
N LYS A 71 13.78 -14.24 3.92
CA LYS A 71 13.33 -13.31 2.88
C LYS A 71 12.00 -12.63 3.20
N LEU A 72 11.23 -13.13 4.15
CA LEU A 72 9.97 -12.50 4.55
C LEU A 72 10.24 -11.13 5.19
N GLN A 73 9.54 -10.10 4.71
CA GLN A 73 9.75 -8.73 5.17
C GLN A 73 8.53 -8.13 5.87
N SER A 74 7.32 -8.56 5.49
CA SER A 74 6.07 -8.03 6.06
C SER A 74 5.06 -9.11 6.40
N LEU A 75 4.20 -8.78 7.36
CA LEU A 75 3.04 -9.56 7.77
C LEU A 75 1.75 -8.78 7.51
N GLU A 76 0.62 -9.45 7.28
CA GLU A 76 -0.65 -8.75 6.99
C GLU A 76 -1.66 -8.73 8.15
N ASN A 77 -1.69 -9.80 8.96
CA ASN A 77 -2.77 -10.04 9.91
C ASN A 77 -2.27 -10.23 11.36
N SER A 78 -1.09 -9.71 11.65
CA SER A 78 -0.53 -9.75 13.00
C SER A 78 -1.38 -8.95 13.97
N LYS A 79 -1.84 -9.62 15.05
CA LYS A 79 -2.54 -8.98 16.16
C LYS A 79 -1.68 -7.97 16.93
N SER A 80 -0.37 -7.99 16.72
CA SER A 80 0.60 -7.09 17.37
C SER A 80 0.72 -5.74 16.67
N PHE A 81 0.08 -5.58 15.50
CA PHE A 81 0.03 -4.32 14.79
C PHE A 81 -1.09 -3.46 15.36
N GLU A 82 -0.72 -2.26 15.81
CA GLU A 82 -1.66 -1.25 16.30
C GLU A 82 -2.00 -0.25 15.19
N HIS A 83 -3.02 0.59 15.41
CA HIS A 83 -3.46 1.54 14.39
C HIS A 83 -2.40 2.61 14.12
N LEU A 84 -2.04 2.79 12.85
CA LEU A 84 -1.18 3.87 12.38
C LEU A 84 -1.98 5.16 12.10
N PRO A 85 -1.36 6.36 12.21
CA PRO A 85 0.04 6.60 12.54
C PRO A 85 0.33 6.48 14.04
N ALA A 86 1.33 5.67 14.39
CA ALA A 86 1.74 5.48 15.76
C ALA A 86 2.57 6.67 16.27
N LYS A 87 2.25 7.18 17.46
CA LYS A 87 3.08 8.15 18.20
C LYS A 87 4.11 7.47 19.12
N SER A 88 4.09 6.15 19.18
CA SER A 88 4.91 5.29 20.03
C SER A 88 5.65 4.25 19.20
N LYS A 89 6.72 3.68 19.75
CA LYS A 89 7.47 2.57 19.13
C LYS A 89 6.63 1.29 19.17
N ASN A 90 5.73 1.10 18.22
CA ASN A 90 5.01 -0.16 18.03
C ASN A 90 5.59 -0.95 16.84
N PRO A 91 5.24 -2.24 16.69
CA PRO A 91 5.74 -3.07 15.59
C PRO A 91 5.57 -2.44 14.21
N SER A 92 4.45 -1.75 13.97
CA SER A 92 4.15 -1.10 12.69
C SER A 92 5.04 0.11 12.38
N CYS A 93 5.97 0.49 13.27
CA CYS A 93 7.02 1.47 12.98
C CYS A 93 8.30 0.86 12.39
N TYR A 94 8.48 -0.46 12.44
CA TYR A 94 9.71 -1.09 11.93
C TYR A 94 9.65 -1.30 10.42
N ARG A 95 10.76 -1.04 9.73
CA ARG A 95 10.86 -1.19 8.28
C ARG A 95 10.48 -2.57 7.77
N ASP A 96 10.86 -3.62 8.48
CA ASP A 96 10.64 -5.03 8.10
C ASP A 96 10.76 -5.97 9.31
N LEU A 97 10.48 -7.26 9.09
CA LEU A 97 10.59 -8.32 10.08
C LEU A 97 11.97 -8.39 10.74
N TYR A 98 13.04 -8.22 9.97
CA TYR A 98 14.41 -8.22 10.48
C TYR A 98 14.63 -7.08 11.49
N SER A 99 14.28 -5.86 11.09
CA SER A 99 14.42 -4.65 11.91
C SER A 99 13.59 -4.75 13.18
N TRP A 100 12.37 -5.30 13.08
CA TRP A 100 11.51 -5.55 14.23
C TRP A 100 12.10 -6.59 15.18
N GLY A 101 12.60 -7.72 14.67
CA GLY A 101 13.25 -8.76 15.47
C GLY A 101 14.47 -8.23 16.21
N LYS A 102 15.30 -7.44 15.53
CA LYS A 102 16.47 -6.76 16.12
C LYS A 102 16.09 -5.77 17.24
N GLY A 103 14.99 -5.04 17.07
CA GLY A 103 14.52 -4.04 18.04
C GLY A 103 13.71 -4.60 19.21
N MET A 104 13.46 -5.91 19.21
CA MET A 104 12.61 -6.55 20.21
C MET A 104 13.33 -6.68 21.56
N ARG A 105 12.61 -6.42 22.65
CA ARG A 105 13.14 -6.65 24.00
C ARG A 105 13.14 -8.15 24.30
N HIS A 106 14.31 -8.71 24.57
CA HIS A 106 14.43 -10.10 25.00
C HIS A 106 13.83 -10.28 26.39
N THR A 107 12.77 -11.07 26.45
CA THR A 107 12.16 -11.56 27.69
C THR A 107 12.30 -13.07 27.70
N GLU A 108 12.02 -13.75 28.83
CA GLU A 108 12.08 -15.22 28.90
C GLU A 108 11.28 -15.94 27.81
N LYS A 109 10.22 -15.30 27.30
CA LYS A 109 9.34 -15.85 26.26
C LYS A 109 9.74 -15.43 24.83
N LEU A 110 10.62 -14.45 24.69
CA LEU A 110 11.04 -13.85 23.40
C LEU A 110 12.57 -13.76 23.33
N ARG A 111 13.24 -14.85 23.67
CA ARG A 111 14.70 -14.95 23.57
C ARG A 111 15.12 -15.34 22.16
N ALA A 112 16.34 -14.96 21.84
CA ALA A 112 16.98 -15.22 20.57
C ALA A 112 18.51 -15.11 20.75
N GLU A 113 19.02 -15.70 21.82
CA GLU A 113 20.43 -15.61 22.23
C GLU A 113 21.24 -16.77 21.65
N ASP A 114 20.65 -17.96 21.57
CA ASP A 114 21.33 -19.18 21.15
C ASP A 114 20.50 -20.09 20.20
N GLU A 115 21.06 -21.25 19.86
CA GLU A 115 20.43 -22.26 19.00
C GLU A 115 19.21 -22.94 19.66
N SER A 116 19.13 -22.96 20.99
CA SER A 116 17.94 -23.46 21.71
C SER A 116 16.77 -22.52 21.48
N ASP A 117 16.99 -21.22 21.61
CA ASP A 117 16.00 -20.19 21.33
C ASP A 117 15.55 -20.22 19.87
N TRP A 118 16.50 -20.38 18.94
CA TRP A 118 16.21 -20.56 17.52
C TRP A 118 15.20 -21.70 17.28
N LYS A 119 15.47 -22.89 17.85
CA LYS A 119 14.58 -24.06 17.72
C LYS A 119 13.21 -23.81 18.33
N LYS A 120 13.14 -23.18 19.50
CA LYS A 120 11.87 -22.82 20.17
C LYS A 120 11.07 -21.81 19.36
N ASN A 121 11.73 -20.79 18.80
CA ASN A 121 11.09 -19.78 17.96
C ASN A 121 10.50 -20.40 16.68
N ILE A 122 11.24 -21.31 16.02
CA ILE A 122 10.74 -22.08 14.88
C ILE A 122 9.54 -22.93 15.28
N GLN A 123 9.64 -23.70 16.36
CA GLN A 123 8.55 -24.54 16.84
C GLN A 123 7.28 -23.71 17.08
N HIS A 124 7.42 -22.56 17.74
CA HIS A 124 6.30 -21.68 18.04
C HIS A 124 5.61 -21.13 16.77
N ILE A 125 6.39 -20.65 15.78
CA ILE A 125 5.77 -20.17 14.54
C ILE A 125 5.07 -21.29 13.77
N GLU A 126 5.58 -22.53 13.86
CA GLU A 126 5.00 -23.71 13.21
C GLU A 126 3.73 -24.21 13.90
N GLU A 127 3.61 -24.07 15.22
CA GLU A 127 2.39 -24.41 15.95
C GLU A 127 1.28 -23.38 15.70
N GLU A 128 1.65 -22.12 15.44
CA GLU A 128 0.69 -21.03 15.23
C GLU A 128 0.44 -20.70 13.75
N GLY A 129 1.19 -19.73 13.21
CA GLY A 129 0.90 -19.06 11.94
C GLY A 129 1.45 -19.76 10.70
N PHE A 130 2.45 -20.62 10.85
CA PHE A 130 3.28 -21.18 9.78
C PHE A 130 3.35 -22.70 9.83
N ARG A 131 2.21 -23.36 9.99
CA ARG A 131 2.08 -24.82 10.13
C ARG A 131 2.88 -25.62 9.10
N ARG A 132 3.60 -26.65 9.55
CA ARG A 132 4.46 -27.50 8.70
C ARG A 132 3.73 -28.31 7.63
N ASN A 133 2.46 -28.62 7.84
CA ASN A 133 1.69 -29.50 6.96
C ASN A 133 1.17 -28.84 5.68
N ARG A 134 1.62 -27.61 5.38
CA ARG A 134 1.26 -26.88 4.17
C ARG A 134 2.37 -25.92 3.75
N PRO A 135 2.42 -25.55 2.45
CA PRO A 135 3.25 -24.46 1.97
C PRO A 135 2.90 -23.13 2.66
N ILE A 136 3.86 -22.21 2.71
CA ILE A 136 3.62 -20.82 3.07
C ILE A 136 3.03 -20.09 1.87
N GLU A 137 1.90 -19.42 2.05
CA GLU A 137 1.28 -18.58 1.02
C GLU A 137 1.88 -17.17 1.08
N ILE A 138 2.67 -16.82 0.06
CA ILE A 138 3.45 -15.58 0.02
C ILE A 138 2.97 -14.72 -1.14
N THR A 139 2.77 -13.42 -0.88
CA THR A 139 2.58 -12.42 -1.93
C THR A 139 3.88 -11.66 -2.13
N TYR A 140 4.39 -11.62 -3.36
CA TYR A 140 5.59 -10.87 -3.72
C TYR A 140 5.22 -9.67 -4.59
N TYR A 141 5.36 -8.47 -4.03
CA TYR A 141 5.08 -7.21 -4.72
C TYR A 141 6.36 -6.72 -5.41
N THR A 142 6.47 -6.99 -6.72
CA THR A 142 7.70 -6.69 -7.48
C THR A 142 8.07 -5.20 -7.49
N TRP A 143 7.08 -4.30 -7.45
CA TRP A 143 7.30 -2.86 -7.44
C TRP A 143 7.83 -2.33 -6.10
N LEU A 144 7.79 -3.15 -5.05
CA LEU A 144 8.37 -2.86 -3.73
C LEU A 144 9.59 -3.73 -3.42
N ASP A 145 9.89 -4.71 -4.28
CA ASP A 145 10.83 -5.80 -4.01
C ASP A 145 10.60 -6.40 -2.61
N ARG A 146 9.36 -6.85 -2.38
CA ARG A 146 8.93 -7.17 -1.02
C ARG A 146 8.01 -8.39 -0.88
N TYR A 147 8.40 -9.30 0.00
CA TYR A 147 7.64 -10.51 0.35
C TYR A 147 6.74 -10.28 1.57
N PHE A 148 5.46 -10.60 1.39
CA PHE A 148 4.41 -10.49 2.40
C PHE A 148 3.82 -11.86 2.68
N VAL A 149 3.45 -12.08 3.93
CA VAL A 149 2.73 -13.29 4.34
C VAL A 149 1.59 -12.93 5.27
N SER A 150 0.44 -13.56 5.06
CA SER A 150 -0.65 -13.50 6.02
C SER A 150 -0.36 -14.47 7.15
N ASN A 151 -0.38 -13.99 8.40
CA ASN A 151 -0.16 -14.82 9.57
C ASN A 151 -1.35 -14.73 10.54
N SER A 152 -1.68 -15.85 11.19
CA SER A 152 -2.74 -15.90 12.22
C SER A 152 -2.20 -15.82 13.66
N GLY A 153 -0.87 -15.89 13.83
CA GLY A 153 -0.16 -15.94 15.10
C GLY A 153 1.36 -15.92 14.89
N GLY A 154 2.13 -15.95 15.97
CA GLY A 154 3.59 -16.11 15.96
C GLY A 154 4.40 -14.95 15.38
N SER A 155 3.83 -13.75 15.22
CA SER A 155 4.49 -12.63 14.54
C SER A 155 5.80 -12.18 15.20
N HIS A 156 5.85 -12.14 16.54
CA HIS A 156 7.06 -11.80 17.28
C HIS A 156 8.17 -12.84 17.05
N HIS A 157 7.82 -14.13 17.18
CA HIS A 157 8.77 -15.22 16.95
C HIS A 157 9.22 -15.29 15.48
N ALA A 158 8.34 -14.97 14.52
CA ALA A 158 8.71 -14.89 13.10
C ALA A 158 9.75 -13.77 12.87
N ALA A 159 9.59 -12.61 13.52
CA ALA A 159 10.58 -11.54 13.48
C ALA A 159 11.92 -11.96 14.11
N LEU A 160 11.89 -12.68 15.24
CA LEU A 160 13.09 -13.23 15.87
C LEU A 160 13.78 -14.28 14.99
N VAL A 161 13.04 -15.17 14.33
CA VAL A 161 13.58 -16.13 13.36
C VAL A 161 14.24 -15.40 12.19
N VAL A 162 13.58 -14.41 11.58
CA VAL A 162 14.22 -13.64 10.50
C VAL A 162 15.51 -12.96 10.99
N TRP A 163 15.48 -12.35 12.17
CA TRP A 163 16.65 -11.68 12.75
C TRP A 163 17.81 -12.64 13.07
N GLN A 164 17.55 -13.74 13.80
CA GLN A 164 18.57 -14.74 14.13
C GLN A 164 19.13 -15.42 12.88
N SER A 165 18.28 -15.72 11.89
CA SER A 165 18.71 -16.33 10.63
C SER A 165 19.79 -15.49 9.95
N VAL A 166 19.59 -14.18 9.88
CA VAL A 166 20.57 -13.25 9.29
C VAL A 166 21.79 -13.04 10.20
N ARG A 167 21.58 -12.81 11.50
CA ARG A 167 22.66 -12.53 12.47
C ARG A 167 23.63 -13.70 12.60
N ASP A 168 23.10 -14.92 12.71
CA ASP A 168 23.84 -16.13 13.04
C ASP A 168 24.07 -17.05 11.84
N LYS A 169 23.57 -16.66 10.65
CA LYS A 169 23.63 -17.46 9.40
C LYS A 169 22.94 -18.82 9.53
N LEU A 170 21.83 -18.87 10.27
CA LEU A 170 21.02 -20.07 10.45
C LEU A 170 19.99 -20.18 9.34
N GLU A 171 19.90 -21.34 8.70
CA GLU A 171 18.92 -21.57 7.63
C GLU A 171 17.61 -22.14 8.17
N TYR A 172 16.49 -21.53 7.77
CA TYR A 172 15.17 -22.12 7.91
C TYR A 172 14.46 -22.07 6.57
N LYS A 173 14.35 -23.24 5.92
CA LYS A 173 13.75 -23.38 4.59
C LYS A 173 12.39 -24.06 4.70
N ARG A 174 11.44 -23.60 3.89
CA ARG A 174 10.07 -24.09 3.86
C ARG A 174 9.56 -24.16 2.42
N GLU A 175 8.64 -25.07 2.19
CA GLU A 175 7.83 -25.07 1.00
C GLU A 175 6.95 -23.80 0.97
N ALA A 176 6.85 -23.15 -0.18
CA ALA A 176 6.07 -21.92 -0.34
C ALA A 176 5.40 -21.84 -1.72
N ASN A 177 4.20 -21.27 -1.74
CA ASN A 177 3.51 -20.81 -2.93
C ASN A 177 3.67 -19.28 -2.99
N ILE A 178 4.32 -18.78 -4.03
CA ILE A 178 4.54 -17.35 -4.23
C ILE A 178 3.61 -16.85 -5.32
N THR A 179 2.67 -16.00 -4.92
CA THR A 179 1.89 -15.15 -5.83
C THR A 179 2.68 -13.87 -6.09
N LYS A 180 3.35 -13.83 -7.24
CA LYS A 180 4.11 -12.67 -7.71
C LYS A 180 3.20 -11.71 -8.44
N LEU A 181 3.21 -10.45 -7.99
CA LEU A 181 2.41 -9.36 -8.53
C LEU A 181 3.30 -8.33 -9.21
N SER A 182 2.96 -7.96 -10.45
CA SER A 182 3.67 -6.91 -11.19
C SER A 182 2.73 -5.96 -11.91
N ILE A 183 3.16 -4.70 -12.07
CA ILE A 183 2.36 -3.66 -12.71
C ILE A 183 2.55 -3.72 -14.22
N ASP A 184 1.44 -3.78 -14.96
CA ASP A 184 1.42 -3.75 -16.41
C ASP A 184 1.57 -2.32 -16.94
N LYS A 185 2.69 -2.05 -17.61
CA LYS A 185 3.03 -0.72 -18.14
C LYS A 185 2.03 -0.22 -19.19
N ASP A 186 1.44 -1.10 -19.99
CA ASP A 186 0.48 -0.68 -21.02
C ASP A 186 -0.86 -0.27 -20.40
N SER A 187 -1.25 -0.91 -19.30
CA SER A 187 -2.39 -0.49 -18.50
C SER A 187 -2.17 0.88 -17.85
N ILE A 188 -0.95 1.21 -17.41
CA ILE A 188 -0.61 2.59 -16.96
C ILE A 188 -0.82 3.60 -18.10
N LYS A 189 -0.28 3.33 -19.29
CA LYS A 189 -0.45 4.21 -20.46
C LYS A 189 -1.92 4.41 -20.79
N LYS A 190 -2.70 3.31 -20.77
CA LYS A 190 -4.13 3.34 -21.07
C LYS A 190 -4.93 4.12 -20.02
N LEU A 191 -4.56 3.97 -18.75
CA LEU A 191 -5.15 4.75 -17.67
C LEU A 191 -4.85 6.24 -17.84
N ASN A 192 -3.59 6.59 -18.12
CA ASN A 192 -3.18 7.98 -18.34
C ASN A 192 -3.79 8.57 -19.63
N SER A 193 -4.03 7.79 -20.68
CA SER A 193 -4.69 8.30 -21.89
C SER A 193 -6.16 8.60 -21.66
N ASP A 194 -6.84 7.76 -20.89
CA ASP A 194 -8.31 7.79 -20.77
C ASP A 194 -8.80 8.64 -19.57
N TYR A 195 -7.99 8.75 -18.51
CA TYR A 195 -8.38 9.36 -17.24
C TYR A 195 -7.32 10.34 -16.72
N TRP A 196 -7.79 11.40 -16.06
CA TRP A 196 -7.00 12.05 -15.01
C TRP A 196 -7.19 11.23 -13.74
N SER A 197 -6.15 10.52 -13.31
CA SER A 197 -6.21 9.62 -12.16
C SER A 197 -5.21 10.04 -11.09
N PHE A 198 -5.67 10.12 -9.86
CA PHE A 198 -4.87 10.67 -8.77
C PHE A 198 -5.34 10.18 -7.40
N ILE A 199 -4.41 10.15 -6.45
CA ILE A 199 -4.62 9.83 -5.05
C ILE A 199 -4.67 11.14 -4.27
N LEU A 200 -5.60 11.25 -3.34
CA LEU A 200 -5.77 12.43 -2.50
C LEU A 200 -6.03 12.02 -1.05
N ASN A 201 -5.65 12.90 -0.12
CA ASN A 201 -5.83 12.71 1.31
C ASN A 201 -6.83 13.73 1.85
N PHE A 202 -7.93 13.26 2.42
CA PHE A 202 -8.93 14.13 3.00
C PHE A 202 -8.60 14.50 4.44
N ARG A 203 -8.69 15.80 4.74
CA ARG A 203 -8.56 16.29 6.12
C ARG A 203 -9.58 15.65 7.07
N TYR A 204 -10.82 15.51 6.61
CA TYR A 204 -11.90 14.90 7.36
C TYR A 204 -12.68 13.93 6.47
N GLN A 205 -13.04 12.76 7.02
CA GLN A 205 -13.81 11.75 6.31
C GLN A 205 -15.17 12.28 5.82
N THR A 206 -15.78 13.20 6.57
CA THR A 206 -17.03 13.88 6.20
C THR A 206 -16.95 14.67 4.90
N ASN A 207 -15.75 15.10 4.48
CA ASN A 207 -15.55 15.87 3.25
C ASN A 207 -15.54 15.01 1.98
N ILE A 208 -15.44 13.68 2.11
CA ILE A 208 -15.27 12.76 0.97
C ILE A 208 -16.45 12.89 0.01
N ASN A 209 -17.67 12.72 0.51
CA ASN A 209 -18.88 12.77 -0.31
C ASN A 209 -19.12 14.18 -0.87
N THR A 210 -18.81 15.22 -0.10
CA THR A 210 -18.94 16.61 -0.55
C THR A 210 -18.04 16.87 -1.76
N LEU A 211 -16.77 16.49 -1.68
CA LEU A 211 -15.84 16.69 -2.80
C LEU A 211 -16.20 15.80 -3.99
N PHE A 212 -16.58 14.54 -3.75
CA PHE A 212 -17.00 13.63 -4.81
C PHE A 212 -18.20 14.20 -5.59
N ASN A 213 -19.21 14.72 -4.88
CA ASN A 213 -20.36 15.37 -5.48
C ASN A 213 -20.00 16.66 -6.24
N LEU A 214 -19.01 17.42 -5.74
CA LEU A 214 -18.47 18.59 -6.43
C LEU A 214 -17.79 18.22 -7.75
N PHE A 215 -17.02 17.13 -7.77
CA PHE A 215 -16.42 16.60 -9.01
C PHE A 215 -17.49 16.17 -10.02
N ASN A 216 -18.52 15.45 -9.57
CA ASN A 216 -19.61 15.00 -10.44
C ASN A 216 -20.55 16.13 -10.89
N SER A 217 -20.67 17.22 -10.14
CA SER A 217 -21.50 18.35 -10.54
C SER A 217 -20.76 19.28 -11.50
N LEU A 218 -19.53 19.67 -11.15
CA LEU A 218 -18.84 20.81 -11.78
C LEU A 218 -17.64 20.41 -12.66
N VAL A 219 -16.95 19.31 -12.33
CA VAL A 219 -15.72 18.92 -13.04
C VAL A 219 -16.02 18.00 -14.22
N SER A 220 -16.79 16.95 -14.00
CA SER A 220 -17.05 15.91 -14.99
C SER A 220 -18.50 15.44 -14.97
N LYS A 221 -18.98 14.84 -16.07
CA LYS A 221 -20.27 14.14 -16.10
C LYS A 221 -20.26 12.89 -15.23
N HIS A 222 -19.10 12.26 -15.10
CA HIS A 222 -18.88 11.08 -14.27
C HIS A 222 -17.48 11.11 -13.66
N THR A 223 -17.35 10.67 -12.41
CA THR A 223 -16.08 10.46 -11.73
C THR A 223 -16.19 9.15 -10.98
N ASP A 224 -15.23 8.25 -11.17
CA ASP A 224 -15.12 7.07 -10.32
C ASP A 224 -14.25 7.43 -9.11
N MET A 225 -14.61 6.90 -7.94
CA MET A 225 -13.85 7.04 -6.70
C MET A 225 -13.65 5.67 -6.07
N LEU A 226 -12.42 5.38 -5.69
CA LEU A 226 -12.04 4.17 -4.95
C LEU A 226 -11.46 4.53 -3.59
N GLU A 227 -11.85 3.77 -2.58
CA GLU A 227 -11.10 3.66 -1.33
C GLU A 227 -9.98 2.63 -1.53
N PRO A 228 -8.74 2.87 -1.10
CA PRO A 228 -7.71 1.84 -1.12
C PRO A 228 -8.07 0.73 -0.12
N SER A 229 -7.87 -0.53 -0.51
CA SER A 229 -8.09 -1.66 0.38
C SER A 229 -7.02 -1.73 1.46
N HIS A 230 -7.44 -1.98 2.70
CA HIS A 230 -6.54 -2.28 3.82
C HIS A 230 -5.42 -1.25 4.06
N TYR A 231 -5.65 0.02 3.73
CA TYR A 231 -4.66 1.08 3.86
C TYR A 231 -5.09 2.11 4.91
N HIS A 232 -4.19 2.45 5.84
CA HIS A 232 -4.48 3.42 6.89
C HIS A 232 -4.54 4.86 6.37
N GLY A 233 -5.68 5.52 6.54
CA GLY A 233 -5.86 6.96 6.34
C GLY A 233 -7.07 7.31 5.46
N ASN A 234 -7.35 8.61 5.33
CA ASN A 234 -8.50 9.12 4.56
C ASN A 234 -8.16 9.29 3.08
N TYR A 235 -7.52 8.28 2.49
CA TYR A 235 -7.09 8.31 1.10
C TYR A 235 -8.21 7.90 0.17
N ARG A 236 -8.32 8.55 -0.99
CA ARG A 236 -9.17 8.11 -2.09
C ARG A 236 -8.43 8.22 -3.41
N LEU A 237 -8.76 7.34 -4.34
CA LEU A 237 -8.31 7.40 -5.72
C LEU A 237 -9.47 7.92 -6.56
N PHE A 238 -9.23 9.01 -7.29
CA PHE A 238 -10.20 9.61 -8.17
C PHE A 238 -9.81 9.32 -9.61
N PHE A 239 -10.81 9.04 -10.45
CA PHE A 239 -10.65 8.80 -11.87
C PHE A 239 -11.65 9.66 -12.65
N VAL A 240 -11.15 10.74 -13.24
CA VAL A 240 -11.94 11.67 -14.03
C VAL A 240 -11.73 11.35 -15.52
N PRO A 241 -12.73 10.82 -16.25
CA PRO A 241 -12.59 10.49 -17.66
C PRO A 241 -12.30 11.76 -18.47
N LYS A 242 -11.21 11.77 -19.24
CA LYS A 242 -10.81 12.94 -20.02
C LYS A 242 -11.87 13.35 -21.04
N SER A 243 -12.63 12.39 -21.56
CA SER A 243 -13.71 12.61 -22.53
C SER A 243 -15.01 13.16 -21.93
N GLN A 244 -15.11 13.28 -20.60
CA GLN A 244 -16.35 13.67 -19.91
C GLN A 244 -16.21 14.94 -19.07
N LEU A 245 -15.10 15.67 -19.22
CA LEU A 245 -14.91 16.96 -18.58
C LEU A 245 -16.01 17.94 -18.97
N LYS A 246 -16.63 18.56 -17.96
CA LYS A 246 -17.60 19.66 -18.11
C LYS A 246 -16.91 21.01 -18.20
N MET A 247 -15.78 21.15 -17.49
CA MET A 247 -15.01 22.38 -17.43
C MET A 247 -13.92 22.45 -18.49
N ASN A 248 -13.32 23.64 -18.62
CA ASN A 248 -12.21 23.86 -19.53
C ASN A 248 -11.04 22.91 -19.21
N LYS A 249 -10.59 22.15 -20.21
CA LYS A 249 -9.50 21.17 -20.08
C LYS A 249 -8.20 21.80 -19.56
N TYR A 250 -7.82 22.98 -20.06
CA TYR A 250 -6.59 23.65 -19.65
C TYR A 250 -6.66 24.12 -18.20
N ALA A 251 -7.81 24.61 -17.74
CA ALA A 251 -8.02 24.95 -16.33
C ALA A 251 -7.87 23.72 -15.42
N PHE A 252 -8.49 22.60 -15.80
CA PHE A 252 -8.38 21.36 -15.03
C PHE A 252 -6.94 20.82 -15.03
N GLU A 253 -6.28 20.81 -16.18
CA GLU A 253 -4.88 20.38 -16.29
C GLU A 253 -3.94 21.28 -15.48
N TYR A 254 -4.17 22.60 -15.50
CA TYR A 254 -3.43 23.55 -14.67
C TYR A 254 -3.62 23.26 -13.18
N TRP A 255 -4.87 23.02 -12.73
CA TRP A 255 -5.12 22.60 -11.35
C TRP A 255 -4.42 21.28 -11.02
N TYR A 256 -4.55 20.26 -11.87
CA TYR A 256 -3.95 18.94 -11.65
C TYR A 256 -2.43 19.05 -11.46
N ARG A 257 -1.73 19.73 -12.38
CA ARG A 257 -0.28 19.92 -12.32
C ARG A 257 0.14 20.72 -11.07
N ASN A 258 -0.59 21.78 -10.72
CA ASN A 258 -0.29 22.55 -9.52
C ASN A 258 -0.57 21.78 -8.23
N SER A 259 -1.63 20.98 -8.19
CA SER A 259 -1.98 20.14 -7.05
C SER A 259 -0.94 19.03 -6.85
N VAL A 260 -0.37 18.46 -7.92
CA VAL A 260 0.79 17.55 -7.81
C VAL A 260 2.00 18.30 -7.24
N LYS A 261 2.37 19.44 -7.84
CA LYS A 261 3.51 20.26 -7.39
C LYS A 261 3.41 20.68 -5.93
N ASN A 262 2.21 21.04 -5.49
CA ASN A 262 1.93 21.49 -4.12
C ASN A 262 1.60 20.32 -3.17
N LYS A 263 1.84 19.07 -3.58
CA LYS A 263 1.60 17.86 -2.79
C LYS A 263 0.18 17.77 -2.23
N LYS A 264 -0.83 18.24 -2.98
CA LYS A 264 -2.25 18.05 -2.64
C LYS A 264 -2.82 16.76 -3.20
N ILE A 265 -2.24 16.29 -4.31
CA ILE A 265 -2.57 15.01 -4.92
C ILE A 265 -1.27 14.30 -5.34
N ILE A 266 -1.34 12.97 -5.45
CA ILE A 266 -0.33 12.15 -6.14
C ILE A 266 -0.93 11.74 -7.48
N ALA A 267 -0.24 12.01 -8.58
CA ALA A 267 -0.62 11.48 -9.88
C ALA A 267 -0.52 9.95 -9.86
N LEU A 268 -1.63 9.25 -10.12
CA LEU A 268 -1.65 7.79 -10.04
C LEU A 268 -0.72 7.12 -11.07
N PRO A 269 -0.58 7.60 -12.32
CA PRO A 269 0.40 7.03 -13.25
C PRO A 269 1.84 7.15 -12.73
N GLU A 270 2.22 8.29 -12.14
CA GLU A 270 3.55 8.49 -11.56
C GLU A 270 3.77 7.57 -10.37
N TYR A 271 2.76 7.40 -9.52
CA TYR A 271 2.79 6.42 -8.43
C TYR A 271 3.00 5.00 -8.96
N LEU A 272 2.25 4.57 -9.98
CA LEU A 272 2.34 3.21 -10.52
C LEU A 272 3.67 2.92 -11.20
N GLU A 273 4.35 3.93 -11.72
CA GLU A 273 5.71 3.79 -12.27
C GLU A 273 6.77 3.68 -11.18
N ASN A 274 6.61 4.37 -10.05
CA ASN A 274 7.56 4.34 -8.95
C ASN A 274 6.91 4.48 -7.55
N PRO A 275 6.27 3.42 -7.03
CA PRO A 275 5.51 3.50 -5.78
C PRO A 275 6.37 3.91 -4.57
N LEU A 276 7.61 3.42 -4.50
CA LEU A 276 8.52 3.62 -3.37
C LEU A 276 8.79 5.09 -3.05
N GLN A 277 8.81 5.97 -4.05
CA GLN A 277 9.07 7.40 -3.85
C GLN A 277 8.00 8.11 -3.01
N PHE A 278 6.79 7.56 -2.95
CA PHE A 278 5.66 8.20 -2.28
C PHE A 278 5.47 7.72 -0.84
N HIS A 279 5.97 6.53 -0.50
CA HIS A 279 5.85 5.92 0.83
C HIS A 279 6.95 6.42 1.79
N THR A 280 6.81 7.67 2.25
CA THR A 280 7.82 8.35 3.09
C THR A 280 7.26 8.97 4.38
N GLY A 281 5.95 8.86 4.64
CA GLY A 281 5.29 9.44 5.80
C GLY A 281 5.37 8.59 7.07
N GLY A 282 5.26 9.24 8.24
CA GLY A 282 5.25 8.57 9.54
C GLY A 282 6.64 8.31 10.14
N LEU A 283 6.67 7.67 11.31
CA LEU A 283 7.90 7.25 11.99
C LEU A 283 8.36 5.88 11.47
N LEU A 284 9.59 5.82 10.96
CA LEU A 284 10.22 4.58 10.49
C LEU A 284 11.46 4.27 11.35
N ILE A 285 11.47 3.09 11.97
CA ILE A 285 12.60 2.52 12.70
C ILE A 285 13.33 1.57 11.74
N GLN A 286 14.62 1.84 11.54
CA GLN A 286 15.54 1.05 10.71
C GLN A 286 16.24 -0.05 11.50
#